data_AF-A0A7W7RBJ8-F1
#
_entry.id   AF-A0A7W7RBJ8-F1
#
_cell.length_a   1.000
_cell.length_b   1.000
_cell.length_c   1.000
_cell.angle_alpha   90.00
_cell.angle_beta   90.00
_cell.angle_gamma   90.00
#
_symmetry.space_group_name_H-M   'P 1'
#
loop_
_entity.id
_entity.type
_entity.pdbx_description
1 polymer ?
#
loop_
_entity_poly.entity_id
_entity_poly.type
_entity_poly.pdbx_seq_one_letter_code
_entity_poly.pdbx_strand_id
1 'polypeptide(L)'
;MNTHADTRTHTIDTNTPVISADDYDTAAFYSDPGAIAVVTNTTPPNAVALPSPQASTAELLAAAQEAGRRAVPAPFAETALVARPLLRRAGLPVPEGPISYAIAPELTIRYTHPSDSAVGSAGSSGDDDSLLVTGTLRRVPWARTATTVVVLATAPFGPVLFTVTPDQAHLAPGANLAEEPRDDLHLAALEVPAAQVRRIPRELLEEAELRAALARAALIAGAAERCVELTTAHTGTRAQFGRPLSHFQAVKQEQARLIEETALVRAAVQAAATPLDTGGRPARFAVAAAKTQASASVAEIARIAHQLHGAIGITQLNPLHHATTRLWSWRDEDGDEATWAVRLARSVTADTLWPALTTAP
;
A
#
# COMPACT_ATOMS: atom_id res chain seq x y z
N MET A 1 -18.11 -28.18 32.91
CA MET A 1 -18.00 -26.71 32.80
C MET A 1 -16.57 -26.42 32.38
N ASN A 2 -16.29 -26.51 31.07
CA ASN A 2 -14.94 -26.33 30.52
C ASN A 2 -15.00 -25.26 29.43
N THR A 3 -14.20 -24.22 29.64
CA THR A 3 -13.91 -23.11 28.75
C THR A 3 -13.09 -23.57 27.55
N HIS A 4 -13.55 -23.30 26.34
CA HIS A 4 -12.71 -23.23 25.14
C HIS A 4 -12.82 -21.82 24.58
N ALA A 5 -11.73 -21.07 24.77
CA ALA A 5 -11.48 -19.81 24.08
C ALA A 5 -11.26 -20.14 22.60
N ASP A 6 -12.17 -19.69 21.75
CA ASP A 6 -12.08 -19.88 20.30
C ASP A 6 -11.21 -18.75 19.73
N THR A 7 -9.91 -19.06 19.60
CA THR A 7 -8.89 -18.18 19.01
C THR A 7 -9.11 -18.10 17.50
N ARG A 8 -10.05 -17.27 17.05
CA ARG A 8 -10.35 -17.10 15.62
C ARG A 8 -9.37 -16.10 14.99
N THR A 9 -8.37 -16.63 14.30
CA THR A 9 -7.52 -15.87 13.38
C THR A 9 -8.35 -15.54 12.13
N HIS A 10 -8.47 -14.24 11.80
CA HIS A 10 -9.29 -13.79 10.68
C HIS A 10 -8.45 -13.20 9.55
N THR A 11 -8.89 -13.48 8.34
CA THR A 11 -8.03 -13.51 7.18
C THR A 11 -8.64 -12.83 5.97
N ILE A 12 -7.83 -12.12 5.19
CA ILE A 12 -8.27 -11.37 4.00
C ILE A 12 -8.19 -12.25 2.75
N ASP A 13 -9.26 -12.19 1.95
CA ASP A 13 -9.49 -12.92 0.70
C ASP A 13 -8.52 -12.51 -0.42
N THR A 14 -7.95 -13.49 -1.14
CA THR A 14 -6.98 -13.27 -2.22
C THR A 14 -7.37 -13.93 -3.54
N ASN A 15 -8.64 -14.33 -3.73
CA ASN A 15 -9.06 -15.10 -4.91
C ASN A 15 -9.21 -14.28 -6.20
N THR A 16 -8.09 -13.81 -6.75
CA THR A 16 -7.91 -13.94 -8.22
C THR A 16 -7.37 -15.35 -8.45
N PRO A 17 -8.00 -16.21 -9.27
CA PRO A 17 -7.43 -17.51 -9.57
C PRO A 17 -6.06 -17.30 -10.23
N VAL A 18 -5.01 -17.89 -9.66
CA VAL A 18 -3.81 -18.20 -10.44
C VAL A 18 -4.20 -19.37 -11.34
N ILE A 19 -4.76 -19.07 -12.51
CA ILE A 19 -4.95 -20.08 -13.54
C ILE A 19 -3.53 -20.51 -13.95
N SER A 20 -3.21 -21.78 -13.75
CA SER A 20 -2.00 -22.37 -14.34
C SER A 20 -2.07 -22.13 -15.85
N ALA A 21 -0.96 -21.70 -16.47
CA ALA A 21 -0.94 -21.49 -17.92
C ALA A 21 -1.36 -22.75 -18.72
N ASP A 22 -1.27 -23.92 -18.10
CA ASP A 22 -1.61 -25.21 -18.68
C ASP A 22 -3.11 -25.59 -18.55
N ASP A 23 -3.89 -24.88 -17.73
CA ASP A 23 -5.31 -25.18 -17.44
C ASP A 23 -6.30 -24.24 -18.15
N TYR A 24 -5.84 -23.39 -19.08
CA TYR A 24 -6.66 -22.38 -19.75
C TYR A 24 -7.45 -22.96 -20.95
N ASP A 25 -8.74 -23.28 -20.74
CA ASP A 25 -9.65 -23.62 -21.84
C ASP A 25 -10.15 -22.35 -22.55
N THR A 26 -9.50 -22.03 -23.66
CA THR A 26 -9.82 -20.87 -24.50
C THR A 26 -11.18 -20.94 -25.20
N ALA A 27 -11.85 -22.10 -25.24
CA ALA A 27 -13.16 -22.24 -25.88
C ALA A 27 -14.30 -21.63 -25.04
N ALA A 28 -14.18 -21.70 -23.70
CA ALA A 28 -15.18 -21.13 -22.79
C ALA A 28 -15.23 -19.59 -22.85
N PHE A 29 -14.08 -18.93 -23.05
CA PHE A 29 -13.94 -17.47 -23.11
C PHE A 29 -14.76 -16.81 -24.24
N TYR A 30 -14.91 -17.47 -25.39
CA TYR A 30 -15.67 -16.93 -26.53
C TYR A 30 -17.19 -17.19 -26.46
N SER A 31 -17.64 -18.01 -25.50
CA SER A 31 -19.04 -18.41 -25.39
C SER A 31 -19.88 -17.49 -24.49
N ASP A 32 -19.27 -16.83 -23.51
CA ASP A 32 -19.95 -15.87 -22.62
C ASP A 32 -18.97 -14.79 -22.10
N PRO A 33 -18.84 -13.65 -22.81
CA PRO A 33 -18.00 -12.53 -22.38
C PRO A 33 -18.46 -11.85 -21.09
N GLY A 34 -19.70 -12.11 -20.64
CA GLY A 34 -20.29 -11.54 -19.42
C GLY A 34 -20.02 -12.34 -18.15
N ALA A 35 -19.45 -13.54 -18.27
CA ALA A 35 -19.14 -14.46 -17.17
C ALA A 35 -17.83 -14.15 -16.42
N ILE A 36 -17.18 -13.00 -16.67
CA ILE A 36 -16.01 -12.54 -15.91
C ILE A 36 -16.46 -12.19 -14.49
N ALA A 37 -16.59 -13.24 -13.67
CA ALA A 37 -16.60 -13.27 -12.22
C ALA A 37 -17.28 -12.07 -11.54
N VAL A 38 -18.58 -12.21 -11.32
CA VAL A 38 -19.18 -11.67 -10.09
C VAL A 38 -18.45 -12.38 -8.93
N VAL A 39 -17.40 -11.75 -8.39
CA VAL A 39 -16.64 -12.26 -7.25
C VAL A 39 -17.54 -12.20 -6.03
N THR A 40 -18.27 -13.30 -5.77
CA THR A 40 -19.08 -13.48 -4.58
C THR A 40 -18.23 -13.94 -3.40
N ASN A 41 -18.42 -13.25 -2.28
CA ASN A 41 -17.70 -13.37 -1.02
C ASN A 41 -18.03 -14.70 -0.28
N THR A 42 -17.18 -15.73 -0.40
CA THR A 42 -17.24 -16.93 0.47
C THR A 42 -15.83 -17.50 0.74
N THR A 43 -15.51 -17.69 2.03
CA THR A 43 -14.18 -18.01 2.59
C THR A 43 -13.66 -19.43 2.27
N PRO A 44 -12.50 -19.59 1.61
CA PRO A 44 -11.79 -20.87 1.46
C PRO A 44 -10.57 -21.04 2.42
N PRO A 45 -9.97 -22.25 2.50
CA PRO A 45 -8.95 -22.61 3.50
C PRO A 45 -7.54 -21.99 3.34
N ASN A 46 -7.27 -21.21 2.29
CA ASN A 46 -5.92 -20.71 1.95
C ASN A 46 -5.69 -19.21 2.22
N ALA A 47 -6.52 -18.63 3.08
CA ALA A 47 -6.51 -17.21 3.35
C ALA A 47 -5.18 -16.77 4.04
N VAL A 48 -4.63 -15.58 3.72
CA VAL A 48 -3.40 -15.01 4.36
C VAL A 48 -3.71 -14.22 5.62
N ALA A 49 -3.59 -14.86 6.80
CA ALA A 49 -4.01 -14.27 8.09
C ALA A 49 -3.41 -12.87 8.28
N LEU A 50 -4.23 -11.91 8.75
CA LEU A 50 -3.67 -10.65 9.21
C LEU A 50 -2.66 -10.97 10.32
N PRO A 51 -1.42 -10.45 10.25
CA PRO A 51 -0.45 -10.64 11.31
C PRO A 51 -1.03 -10.21 12.66
N SER A 52 -0.50 -10.81 13.73
CA SER A 52 -0.89 -10.48 15.11
C SER A 52 -1.01 -8.97 15.31
N PRO A 53 -1.96 -8.48 16.12
CA PRO A 53 -1.99 -7.08 16.52
C PRO A 53 -0.67 -6.55 17.09
N GLN A 54 0.20 -7.45 17.58
CA GLN A 54 1.53 -7.19 18.12
C GLN A 54 2.67 -7.42 17.11
N ALA A 55 2.37 -7.70 15.84
CA ALA A 55 3.37 -7.88 14.80
C ALA A 55 4.24 -6.62 14.67
N SER A 56 5.54 -6.85 14.59
CA SER A 56 6.53 -5.82 14.30
C SER A 56 6.34 -5.25 12.89
N THR A 57 6.85 -4.04 12.65
CA THR A 57 6.84 -3.47 11.30
C THR A 57 7.53 -4.39 10.30
N ALA A 58 8.63 -5.06 10.68
CA ALA A 58 9.32 -6.02 9.81
C ALA A 58 8.41 -7.19 9.38
N GLU A 59 7.64 -7.77 10.30
CA GLU A 59 6.69 -8.85 9.97
C GLU A 59 5.56 -8.36 9.06
N LEU A 60 5.05 -7.15 9.30
CA LEU A 60 4.02 -6.54 8.45
C LEU A 60 4.55 -6.25 7.03
N LEU A 61 5.80 -5.81 6.91
CA LEU A 61 6.44 -5.58 5.62
C LEU A 61 6.68 -6.88 4.85
N ALA A 62 7.12 -7.94 5.53
CA ALA A 62 7.25 -9.26 4.92
C ALA A 62 5.88 -9.80 4.42
N ALA A 63 4.81 -9.59 5.19
CA ALA A 63 3.46 -9.94 4.76
C ALA A 63 2.97 -9.08 3.58
N ALA A 64 3.33 -7.79 3.53
CA ALA A 64 3.03 -6.93 2.39
C ALA A 64 3.82 -7.34 1.14
N GLN A 65 5.08 -7.74 1.28
CA GLN A 65 5.86 -8.32 0.18
C GLN A 65 5.17 -9.58 -0.36
N GLU A 66 4.72 -10.46 0.51
CA GLU A 66 3.99 -11.65 0.07
C GLU A 66 2.66 -11.32 -0.62
N ALA A 67 1.92 -10.32 -0.11
CA ALA A 67 0.70 -9.82 -0.73
C ALA A 67 0.98 -9.23 -2.14
N GLY A 68 2.06 -8.47 -2.29
CA GLY A 68 2.51 -7.94 -3.56
C GLY A 68 2.92 -9.04 -4.54
N ARG A 69 3.66 -10.05 -4.06
CA ARG A 69 4.13 -11.20 -4.85
C ARG A 69 2.99 -12.03 -5.39
N ARG A 70 1.91 -12.18 -4.61
CA ARG A 70 0.68 -12.88 -5.02
C ARG A 70 -0.34 -11.98 -5.71
N ALA A 71 -0.05 -10.70 -5.90
CA ALA A 71 -0.96 -9.72 -6.49
C ALA A 71 -2.34 -9.67 -5.77
N VAL A 72 -2.33 -9.74 -4.45
CA VAL A 72 -3.55 -9.78 -3.62
C VAL A 72 -4.38 -8.50 -3.82
N PRO A 73 -5.63 -8.59 -4.32
CA PRO A 73 -6.48 -7.43 -4.54
C PRO A 73 -7.24 -7.08 -3.26
N ALA A 74 -6.52 -6.64 -2.21
CA ALA A 74 -7.14 -6.29 -0.94
C ALA A 74 -6.38 -5.20 -0.17
N PRO A 75 -7.04 -4.46 0.75
CA PRO A 75 -6.44 -3.36 1.51
C PRO A 75 -5.50 -3.82 2.64
N PHE A 76 -4.63 -4.80 2.39
CA PHE A 76 -3.73 -5.33 3.41
C PHE A 76 -2.79 -4.23 3.92
N ALA A 77 -2.09 -3.56 3.01
CA ALA A 77 -1.06 -2.59 3.36
C ALA A 77 -1.69 -1.32 3.97
N GLU A 78 -2.80 -0.86 3.41
CA GLU A 78 -3.64 0.22 3.94
C GLU A 78 -4.07 -0.07 5.37
N THR A 79 -4.61 -1.27 5.62
CA THR A 79 -5.13 -1.65 6.93
C THR A 79 -4.00 -1.86 7.94
N ALA A 80 -3.03 -2.71 7.61
CA ALA A 80 -2.08 -3.25 8.57
C ALA A 80 -0.87 -2.35 8.80
N LEU A 81 -0.32 -1.72 7.75
CA LEU A 81 0.89 -0.90 7.84
C LEU A 81 0.61 0.57 8.12
N VAL A 82 -0.56 1.08 7.69
CA VAL A 82 -0.89 2.50 7.77
C VAL A 82 -1.99 2.76 8.80
N ALA A 83 -3.23 2.37 8.53
CA ALA A 83 -4.39 2.81 9.29
C ALA A 83 -4.38 2.32 10.75
N ARG A 84 -4.14 1.03 10.99
CA ARG A 84 -4.14 0.46 12.36
C ARG A 84 -3.06 1.06 13.27
N PRO A 85 -1.78 1.18 12.86
CA PRO A 85 -0.78 1.86 13.66
C PRO A 85 -1.16 3.31 13.98
N LEU A 86 -1.69 4.06 13.02
CA LEU A 86 -2.08 5.46 13.23
C LEU A 86 -3.23 5.61 14.22
N LEU A 87 -4.27 4.76 14.12
CA LEU A 87 -5.37 4.74 15.10
C LEU A 87 -4.88 4.42 16.51
N ARG A 88 -3.99 3.42 16.66
CA ARG A 88 -3.39 3.08 17.96
C ARG A 88 -2.58 4.24 18.54
N ARG A 89 -1.75 4.89 17.72
CA ARG A 89 -0.94 6.03 18.15
C ARG A 89 -1.78 7.26 18.51
N ALA A 90 -2.93 7.44 17.86
CA ALA A 90 -3.88 8.50 18.19
C ALA A 90 -4.78 8.16 19.39
N GLY A 91 -4.68 6.94 19.95
CA GLY A 91 -5.55 6.48 21.03
C GLY A 91 -7.02 6.36 20.61
N LEU A 92 -7.27 6.03 19.34
CA LEU A 92 -8.61 5.79 18.82
C LEU A 92 -8.93 4.29 18.75
N PRO A 93 -10.21 3.92 18.86
CA PRO A 93 -10.65 2.56 18.62
C PRO A 93 -10.19 2.07 17.24
N VAL A 94 -9.70 0.84 17.18
CA VAL A 94 -9.36 0.18 15.92
C VAL A 94 -10.57 -0.66 15.51
N PRO A 95 -11.34 -0.26 14.49
CA PRO A 95 -12.51 -1.03 14.05
C PRO A 95 -12.08 -2.37 13.46
N GLU A 96 -13.01 -3.32 13.47
CA GLU A 96 -12.83 -4.58 12.75
C GLU A 96 -12.96 -4.37 11.23
N GLY A 97 -12.44 -5.32 10.47
CA GLY A 97 -12.52 -5.32 9.01
C GLY A 97 -11.43 -4.47 8.30
N PRO A 98 -11.61 -4.28 6.98
CA PRO A 98 -10.68 -3.51 6.13
C PRO A 98 -10.75 -2.01 6.45
N ILE A 99 -9.59 -1.39 6.64
CA ILE A 99 -9.49 0.04 6.94
C ILE A 99 -8.64 0.70 5.86
N SER A 100 -9.14 1.81 5.32
CA SER A 100 -8.41 2.66 4.40
C SER A 100 -7.85 3.90 5.10
N TYR A 101 -7.08 4.71 4.39
CA TYR A 101 -6.56 5.98 4.87
C TYR A 101 -6.64 7.06 3.79
N ALA A 102 -6.67 8.31 4.23
CA ALA A 102 -6.53 9.48 3.38
C ALA A 102 -5.69 10.54 4.11
N ILE A 103 -4.58 10.95 3.50
CA ILE A 103 -3.76 12.07 3.97
C ILE A 103 -4.15 13.28 3.12
N ALA A 104 -5.00 14.15 3.67
CA ALA A 104 -5.69 15.20 2.94
C ALA A 104 -5.51 16.57 3.63
N PRO A 105 -4.30 17.17 3.57
CA PRO A 105 -4.05 18.51 4.11
C PRO A 105 -4.89 19.61 3.45
N GLU A 106 -5.47 19.35 2.27
CA GLU A 106 -6.28 20.27 1.48
C GLU A 106 -7.75 20.37 1.91
N LEU A 107 -8.21 19.55 2.87
CA LEU A 107 -9.57 19.64 3.37
C LEU A 107 -9.84 21.00 4.03
N THR A 108 -11.01 21.56 3.76
CA THR A 108 -11.50 22.73 4.50
C THR A 108 -12.17 22.27 5.78
N ILE A 109 -11.53 22.57 6.91
CA ILE A 109 -12.05 22.23 8.25
C ILE A 109 -12.43 23.50 8.99
N ARG A 110 -13.67 23.54 9.49
CA ARG A 110 -14.20 24.61 10.34
C ARG A 110 -14.74 24.01 11.64
N TYR A 111 -14.84 24.84 12.68
CA TYR A 111 -15.45 24.47 13.96
C TYR A 111 -16.86 25.05 14.03
N THR A 112 -17.83 24.24 14.42
CA THR A 112 -19.25 24.63 14.43
C THR A 112 -19.59 25.55 15.61
N HIS A 113 -18.94 25.36 16.78
CA HIS A 113 -19.12 26.21 17.96
C HIS A 113 -17.77 26.64 18.58
N PRO A 114 -17.13 27.70 18.08
CA PRO A 114 -15.91 28.25 18.69
C PRO A 114 -16.25 29.07 19.95
N SER A 115 -16.62 28.42 21.06
CA SER A 115 -16.77 29.13 22.35
C SER A 115 -15.56 28.90 23.26
N ASP A 116 -15.10 29.99 23.90
CA ASP A 116 -13.99 30.08 24.83
C ASP A 116 -13.94 28.90 25.82
N SER A 117 -13.13 27.90 25.47
CA SER A 117 -12.78 26.79 26.33
C SER A 117 -11.26 26.79 26.46
N ALA A 118 -10.75 26.58 27.67
CA ALA A 118 -9.32 26.58 27.99
C ALA A 118 -8.49 25.48 27.27
N VAL A 119 -9.10 24.76 26.31
CA VAL A 119 -8.47 23.70 25.50
C VAL A 119 -8.72 23.82 23.98
N GLY A 120 -9.70 24.62 23.53
CA GLY A 120 -10.02 24.90 22.11
C GLY A 120 -10.34 23.67 21.22
N SER A 121 -11.48 23.70 20.53
CA SER A 121 -11.70 23.19 19.16
C SER A 121 -10.81 22.01 18.67
N ALA A 122 -11.33 20.77 18.71
CA ALA A 122 -10.68 19.46 18.43
C ALA A 122 -9.98 18.76 19.62
N GLY A 123 -10.30 19.14 20.86
CA GLY A 123 -9.85 18.42 22.05
C GLY A 123 -10.57 18.78 23.35
N SER A 124 -11.77 19.37 23.30
CA SER A 124 -12.54 19.69 24.51
C SER A 124 -13.60 18.63 24.81
N SER A 125 -13.69 18.30 26.09
CA SER A 125 -14.66 17.44 26.76
C SER A 125 -16.08 18.03 26.82
N GLY A 126 -16.57 18.60 25.72
CA GLY A 126 -17.95 19.08 25.60
C GLY A 126 -18.65 18.26 24.52
N ASP A 127 -19.78 17.65 24.86
CA ASP A 127 -20.51 16.73 23.98
C ASP A 127 -21.11 17.41 22.73
N ASP A 128 -21.12 18.75 22.65
CA ASP A 128 -21.80 19.53 21.60
C ASP A 128 -20.88 20.17 20.53
N ASP A 129 -19.56 19.96 20.56
CA ASP A 129 -18.65 20.54 19.53
C ASP A 129 -18.43 19.56 18.35
N SER A 130 -18.31 20.10 17.14
CA SER A 130 -18.10 19.32 15.91
C SER A 130 -17.17 20.03 14.92
N LEU A 131 -16.50 19.22 14.10
CA LEU A 131 -15.76 19.69 12.94
C LEU A 131 -16.67 19.62 11.73
N LEU A 132 -16.81 20.74 11.02
CA LEU A 132 -17.41 20.78 9.71
C LEU A 132 -16.32 20.59 8.65
N VAL A 133 -16.37 19.44 7.96
CA VAL A 133 -15.35 19.03 6.99
C VAL A 133 -15.92 19.12 5.58
N THR A 134 -15.30 19.94 4.73
CA THR A 134 -15.67 20.07 3.32
C THR A 134 -14.47 19.85 2.43
N GLY A 135 -14.64 19.07 1.37
CA GLY A 135 -13.60 18.82 0.38
C GLY A 135 -13.74 17.48 -0.29
N THR A 136 -12.66 17.00 -0.90
CA THR A 136 -12.62 15.68 -1.53
C THR A 136 -11.40 14.95 -1.02
N LEU A 137 -11.61 13.77 -0.45
CA LEU A 137 -10.54 12.81 -0.24
C LEU A 137 -10.27 12.13 -1.58
N ARG A 138 -9.12 12.41 -2.18
CA ARG A 138 -8.82 11.94 -3.55
C ARG A 138 -8.17 10.57 -3.54
N ARG A 139 -8.57 9.72 -4.49
CA ARG A 139 -7.97 8.42 -4.80
C ARG A 139 -7.75 7.54 -3.58
N VAL A 140 -8.69 7.54 -2.64
CA VAL A 140 -8.61 6.76 -1.41
C VAL A 140 -8.60 5.27 -1.74
N PRO A 141 -7.55 4.53 -1.35
CA PRO A 141 -7.40 3.13 -1.74
C PRO A 141 -8.47 2.28 -1.07
N TRP A 142 -9.17 1.46 -1.85
CA TRP A 142 -10.16 0.51 -1.32
C TRP A 142 -11.34 1.14 -0.56
N ALA A 143 -11.63 2.42 -0.75
CA ALA A 143 -12.64 3.12 0.07
C ALA A 143 -14.01 2.45 0.03
N ARG A 144 -14.49 2.06 -1.16
CA ARG A 144 -15.79 1.39 -1.34
C ARG A 144 -15.93 0.04 -0.62
N THR A 145 -14.81 -0.57 -0.21
CA THR A 145 -14.77 -1.84 0.50
C THR A 145 -14.32 -1.70 1.96
N ALA A 146 -13.87 -0.51 2.37
CA ALA A 146 -13.41 -0.26 3.72
C ALA A 146 -14.60 -0.10 4.67
N THR A 147 -14.48 -0.61 5.90
CA THR A 147 -15.44 -0.29 6.97
C THR A 147 -15.24 1.15 7.44
N THR A 148 -14.00 1.61 7.42
CA THR A 148 -13.60 2.93 7.90
C THR A 148 -12.45 3.50 7.05
N VAL A 149 -12.46 4.81 6.82
CA VAL A 149 -11.35 5.59 6.27
C VAL A 149 -10.75 6.43 7.39
N VAL A 150 -9.46 6.24 7.68
CA VAL A 150 -8.70 7.09 8.60
C VAL A 150 -8.26 8.35 7.88
N VAL A 151 -8.76 9.51 8.30
CA VAL A 151 -8.48 10.79 7.66
C VAL A 151 -7.49 11.58 8.52
N LEU A 152 -6.37 11.96 7.91
CA LEU A 152 -5.41 12.90 8.48
C LEU A 152 -5.49 14.20 7.70
N ALA A 153 -5.72 15.31 8.40
CA ALA A 153 -5.93 16.62 7.79
C ALA A 153 -5.33 17.74 8.63
N THR A 154 -5.20 18.93 8.04
CA THR A 154 -4.76 20.13 8.77
C THR A 154 -5.97 20.97 9.14
N ALA A 155 -6.28 21.03 10.44
CA ALA A 155 -7.27 21.94 10.98
C ALA A 155 -6.63 23.29 11.37
N PRO A 156 -7.41 24.36 11.64
CA PRO A 156 -6.86 25.68 11.99
C PRO A 156 -5.86 25.67 13.16
N PHE A 157 -6.04 24.77 14.13
CA PHE A 157 -5.16 24.64 15.31
C PHE A 157 -4.13 23.51 15.18
N GLY A 158 -3.91 23.00 13.97
CA GLY A 158 -2.91 21.99 13.68
C GLY A 158 -3.50 20.68 13.13
N PRO A 159 -2.65 19.66 12.96
CA PRO A 159 -3.05 18.38 12.40
C PRO A 159 -4.09 17.67 13.28
N VAL A 160 -5.06 17.06 12.63
CA VAL A 160 -6.09 16.23 13.26
C VAL A 160 -6.19 14.88 12.57
N LEU A 161 -6.60 13.87 13.32
CA LEU A 161 -6.99 12.57 12.82
C LEU A 161 -8.42 12.28 13.26
N PHE A 162 -9.24 11.83 12.31
CA PHE A 162 -10.60 11.37 12.55
C PHE A 162 -10.94 10.23 11.59
N THR A 163 -12.09 9.60 11.79
CA THR A 163 -12.57 8.50 10.95
C THR A 163 -13.82 8.88 10.22
N VAL A 164 -13.95 8.42 8.97
CA VAL A 164 -15.15 8.57 8.15
C VAL A 164 -15.56 7.19 7.67
N THR A 165 -16.85 6.85 7.74
CA THR A 165 -17.38 5.67 7.07
C THR A 165 -17.74 6.02 5.63
N PRO A 166 -17.51 5.16 4.62
CA PRO A 166 -17.69 5.54 3.21
C PRO A 166 -19.11 6.02 2.85
N ASP A 167 -20.13 5.61 3.59
CA ASP A 167 -21.53 6.01 3.44
C ASP A 167 -21.83 7.44 3.93
N GLN A 168 -20.92 8.06 4.70
CA GLN A 168 -21.00 9.47 5.09
C GLN A 168 -20.56 10.45 3.99
N ALA A 169 -20.10 9.93 2.85
CA ALA A 169 -19.60 10.71 1.73
C ALA A 169 -20.28 10.29 0.42
N HIS A 170 -20.31 11.20 -0.56
CA HIS A 170 -20.63 10.80 -1.92
C HIS A 170 -19.39 10.16 -2.55
N LEU A 171 -19.45 8.85 -2.79
CA LEU A 171 -18.37 8.08 -3.38
C LEU A 171 -18.42 8.18 -4.92
N ALA A 172 -17.33 8.63 -5.52
CA ALA A 172 -17.09 8.56 -6.96
C ALA A 172 -16.10 7.42 -7.26
N PRO A 173 -16.57 6.31 -7.87
CA PRO A 173 -15.73 5.16 -8.18
C PRO A 173 -14.52 5.52 -9.05
N GLY A 174 -13.32 5.14 -8.61
CA GLY A 174 -12.11 5.24 -9.40
C GLY A 174 -11.24 3.98 -9.27
N ALA A 175 -10.23 3.87 -10.13
CA ALA A 175 -9.27 2.78 -10.11
C ALA A 175 -7.85 3.27 -10.43
N ASN A 176 -6.86 2.43 -10.15
CA ASN A 176 -5.50 2.61 -10.63
C ASN A 176 -5.20 1.76 -11.87
N LEU A 177 -3.96 1.78 -12.35
CA LEU A 177 -3.56 1.02 -13.54
C LEU A 177 -3.69 -0.50 -13.37
N ALA A 178 -3.65 -0.99 -12.13
CA ALA A 178 -3.84 -2.38 -11.77
C ALA A 178 -5.32 -2.73 -11.49
N GLU A 179 -6.25 -1.83 -11.81
CA GLU A 179 -7.70 -1.97 -11.58
C GLU A 179 -8.09 -2.06 -10.09
N GLU A 180 -7.17 -1.68 -9.19
CA GLU A 180 -7.46 -1.62 -7.76
C GLU A 180 -8.26 -0.35 -7.43
N PRO A 181 -9.27 -0.40 -6.53
CA PRO A 181 -10.11 0.75 -6.22
C PRO A 181 -9.30 1.94 -5.68
N ARG A 182 -9.51 3.11 -6.27
CA ARG A 182 -8.97 4.41 -5.85
C ARG A 182 -10.09 5.43 -5.97
N ASP A 183 -10.94 5.47 -4.96
CA ASP A 183 -12.20 6.20 -4.98
C ASP A 183 -12.01 7.64 -4.52
N ASP A 184 -12.75 8.57 -5.10
CA ASP A 184 -12.88 9.91 -4.54
C ASP A 184 -14.06 9.93 -3.56
N LEU A 185 -13.86 10.42 -2.34
CA LEU A 185 -14.95 10.66 -1.38
C LEU A 185 -15.20 12.16 -1.26
N HIS A 186 -16.38 12.60 -1.70
CA HIS A 186 -16.78 14.00 -1.60
C HIS A 186 -17.49 14.25 -0.27
N LEU A 187 -16.88 15.09 0.56
CA LEU A 187 -17.38 15.50 1.87
C LEU A 187 -18.10 16.84 1.72
N ALA A 188 -19.43 16.81 1.79
CA ALA A 188 -20.27 17.99 1.67
C ALA A 188 -20.66 18.51 3.06
N ALA A 189 -19.77 19.27 3.69
CA ALA A 189 -19.96 19.80 5.03
C ALA A 189 -20.32 18.70 6.06
N LEU A 190 -19.52 17.64 6.06
CA LEU A 190 -19.66 16.53 7.00
C LEU A 190 -19.39 17.02 8.42
N GLU A 191 -20.36 16.86 9.31
CA GLU A 191 -20.20 17.11 10.74
C GLU A 191 -19.57 15.88 11.42
N VAL A 192 -18.37 16.06 11.95
CA VAL A 192 -17.64 15.04 12.70
C VAL A 192 -17.65 15.44 14.18
N PRO A 193 -18.30 14.66 15.07
CA PRO A 193 -18.33 14.97 16.50
C PRO A 193 -16.91 15.12 17.07
N ALA A 194 -16.66 16.13 17.91
CA ALA A 194 -15.34 16.37 18.48
C ALA A 194 -14.80 15.15 19.26
N ALA A 195 -15.69 14.34 19.85
CA ALA A 195 -15.35 13.09 20.51
C ALA A 195 -14.65 12.06 19.58
N GLN A 196 -14.89 12.14 18.27
CA GLN A 196 -14.31 11.27 17.24
C GLN A 196 -13.05 11.86 16.58
N VAL A 197 -12.64 13.05 17.00
CA VAL A 197 -11.46 13.76 16.48
C VAL A 197 -10.33 13.69 17.49
N ARG A 198 -9.10 13.53 17.02
CA ARG A 198 -7.88 13.67 17.81
C ARG A 198 -7.00 14.72 17.19
N ARG A 199 -6.58 15.71 17.97
CA ARG A 199 -5.39 16.51 17.63
C ARG A 199 -4.18 15.58 17.67
N ILE A 200 -3.38 15.64 16.63
CA ILE A 200 -2.17 14.81 16.52
C ILE A 200 -0.93 15.70 16.37
N PRO A 201 0.22 15.26 16.90
CA PRO A 201 1.47 15.96 16.65
C PRO A 201 1.84 15.89 15.15
N ARG A 202 2.61 16.87 14.66
CA ARG A 202 3.06 16.88 13.24
C ARG A 202 3.88 15.64 12.90
N GLU A 203 4.58 15.10 13.88
CA GLU A 203 5.36 13.87 13.78
C GLU A 203 4.49 12.66 13.44
N LEU A 204 3.23 12.60 13.90
CA LEU A 204 2.32 11.51 13.56
C LEU A 204 1.74 11.65 12.14
N LEU A 205 1.53 12.89 11.68
CA LEU A 205 1.16 13.16 10.29
C LEU A 205 2.30 12.73 9.35
N GLU A 206 3.54 13.09 9.67
CA GLU A 206 4.70 12.67 8.90
C GLU A 206 4.88 11.14 8.92
N GLU A 207 4.70 10.49 10.07
CA GLU A 207 4.74 9.03 10.15
C GLU A 207 3.68 8.37 9.24
N ALA A 208 2.50 8.97 9.08
CA ALA A 208 1.49 8.45 8.17
C ALA A 208 2.00 8.44 6.72
N GLU A 209 2.66 9.52 6.29
CA GLU A 209 3.28 9.60 4.96
C GLU A 209 4.41 8.57 4.80
N LEU A 210 5.25 8.39 5.83
CA LEU A 210 6.32 7.39 5.81
C LEU A 210 5.77 5.96 5.75
N ARG A 211 4.73 5.65 6.53
CA ARG A 211 4.07 4.33 6.53
C ARG A 211 3.43 4.02 5.19
N ALA A 212 2.72 4.98 4.60
CA ALA A 212 2.09 4.85 3.29
C ALA A 212 3.13 4.58 2.19
N ALA A 213 4.22 5.34 2.17
CA ALA A 213 5.30 5.14 1.21
C ALA A 213 6.02 3.79 1.38
N LEU A 214 6.35 3.40 2.61
CA LEU A 214 7.03 2.13 2.85
C LEU A 214 6.11 0.94 2.53
N ALA A 215 4.81 1.06 2.79
CA ALA A 215 3.81 0.09 2.39
C ALA A 215 3.79 -0.14 0.87
N ARG A 216 3.82 0.92 0.07
CA ARG A 216 3.96 0.79 -1.40
C ARG A 216 5.28 0.18 -1.81
N ALA A 217 6.39 0.59 -1.20
CA ALA A 217 7.71 0.02 -1.49
C ALA A 217 7.75 -1.50 -1.20
N ALA A 218 7.13 -1.95 -0.11
CA ALA A 218 7.04 -3.38 0.23
C ALA A 218 6.18 -4.17 -0.77
N LEU A 219 5.03 -3.62 -1.18
CA LEU A 219 4.20 -4.22 -2.23
C LEU A 219 4.97 -4.31 -3.57
N ILE A 220 5.69 -3.26 -3.95
CA ILE A 220 6.57 -3.24 -5.14
C ILE A 220 7.64 -4.33 -5.05
N ALA A 221 8.30 -4.47 -3.90
CA ALA A 221 9.32 -5.52 -3.70
C ALA A 221 8.75 -6.92 -3.97
N GLY A 222 7.55 -7.20 -3.44
CA GLY A 222 6.83 -8.44 -3.71
C GLY A 222 6.49 -8.66 -5.19
N ALA A 223 5.91 -7.66 -5.85
CA ALA A 223 5.58 -7.76 -7.26
C ALA A 223 6.83 -7.89 -8.16
N ALA A 224 7.97 -7.31 -7.75
CA ALA A 224 9.25 -7.47 -8.42
C ALA A 224 9.78 -8.91 -8.29
N GLU A 225 9.69 -9.53 -7.11
CA GLU A 225 9.97 -10.96 -6.93
C GLU A 225 9.10 -11.82 -7.83
N ARG A 226 7.82 -11.49 -7.96
CA ARG A 226 6.92 -12.20 -8.87
C ARG A 226 7.36 -12.10 -10.33
N CYS A 227 7.87 -10.93 -10.75
CA CYS A 227 8.44 -10.77 -12.08
C CYS A 227 9.68 -11.65 -12.28
N VAL A 228 10.56 -11.77 -11.28
CA VAL A 228 11.72 -12.69 -11.31
C VAL A 228 11.27 -14.14 -11.48
N GLU A 229 10.32 -14.59 -10.67
CA GLU A 229 9.80 -15.97 -10.69
C GLU A 229 9.23 -16.33 -12.06
N LEU A 230 8.32 -15.49 -12.57
CA LEU A 230 7.66 -15.69 -13.86
C LEU A 230 8.68 -15.69 -15.01
N THR A 231 9.62 -14.75 -14.99
CA THR A 231 10.64 -14.61 -16.03
C THR A 231 11.62 -15.80 -16.01
N THR A 232 12.02 -16.25 -14.83
CA THR A 232 12.90 -17.42 -14.69
C THR A 232 12.21 -18.68 -15.21
N ALA A 233 10.95 -18.91 -14.82
CA ALA A 233 10.15 -20.04 -15.30
C ALA A 233 9.94 -19.99 -16.82
N HIS A 234 9.56 -18.83 -17.36
CA HIS A 234 9.34 -18.65 -18.80
C HIS A 234 10.61 -18.91 -19.61
N THR A 235 11.72 -18.28 -19.23
CA THR A 235 12.98 -18.41 -19.99
C THR A 235 13.62 -19.79 -19.86
N GLY A 236 13.35 -20.51 -18.76
CA GLY A 236 13.80 -21.88 -18.56
C GLY A 236 13.05 -22.91 -19.42
N THR A 237 11.78 -22.66 -19.73
CA THR A 237 10.91 -23.60 -20.45
C THR A 237 10.75 -23.24 -21.93
N ARG A 238 10.75 -21.96 -22.27
CA ARG A 238 10.59 -21.49 -23.66
C ARG A 238 11.81 -21.82 -24.50
N ALA A 239 11.63 -22.64 -25.53
CA ALA A 239 12.70 -22.98 -26.48
C ALA A 239 12.62 -22.12 -27.76
N GLN A 240 13.75 -21.54 -28.16
CA GLN A 240 13.96 -20.95 -29.48
C GLN A 240 15.35 -21.30 -30.00
N PHE A 241 15.49 -21.39 -31.32
CA PHE A 241 16.74 -21.82 -31.96
C PHE A 241 17.28 -23.15 -31.38
N GLY A 242 16.38 -24.09 -31.10
CA GLY A 242 16.70 -25.45 -30.66
C GLY A 242 17.09 -25.61 -29.19
N ARG A 243 16.95 -24.58 -28.34
CA ARG A 243 17.27 -24.67 -26.90
C ARG A 243 16.48 -23.66 -26.04
N PRO A 244 16.41 -23.84 -24.72
CA PRO A 244 15.81 -22.86 -23.81
C PRO A 244 16.39 -21.45 -23.94
N LEU A 245 15.57 -20.41 -23.75
CA LEU A 245 16.02 -19.02 -23.75
C LEU A 245 17.11 -18.75 -22.70
N SER A 246 17.03 -19.40 -21.55
CA SER A 246 18.02 -19.29 -20.47
C SER A 246 19.44 -19.72 -20.88
N HIS A 247 19.63 -20.38 -22.03
CA HIS A 247 20.96 -20.77 -22.53
C HIS A 247 21.68 -19.65 -23.30
N PHE A 248 21.00 -18.56 -23.67
CA PHE A 248 21.61 -17.43 -24.37
C PHE A 248 22.21 -16.43 -23.37
N GLN A 249 23.45 -15.97 -23.61
CA GLN A 249 24.16 -15.07 -22.68
C GLN A 249 23.44 -13.74 -22.47
N ALA A 250 22.87 -13.14 -23.52
CA ALA A 250 22.10 -11.91 -23.40
C ALA A 250 20.89 -12.08 -22.46
N VAL A 251 20.20 -13.24 -22.51
CA VAL A 251 19.08 -13.55 -21.61
C VAL A 251 19.57 -13.71 -20.17
N LYS A 252 20.71 -14.37 -19.95
CA LYS A 252 21.30 -14.51 -18.61
C LYS A 252 21.69 -13.16 -17.99
N GLN A 253 22.26 -12.26 -18.79
CA GLN A 253 22.65 -10.92 -18.36
C GLN A 253 21.43 -10.08 -17.95
N GLU A 254 20.36 -10.09 -18.76
CA GLU A 254 19.13 -9.39 -18.41
C GLU A 254 18.46 -10.01 -17.16
N GLN A 255 18.43 -11.34 -17.03
CA GLN A 255 17.93 -11.98 -15.80
C GLN A 255 18.74 -11.59 -14.56
N ALA A 256 20.07 -11.53 -14.67
CA ALA A 256 20.92 -11.09 -13.56
C ALA A 256 20.57 -9.66 -13.14
N ARG A 257 20.36 -8.73 -14.08
CA ARG A 257 19.92 -7.35 -13.79
C ARG A 257 18.55 -7.30 -13.14
N LEU A 258 17.59 -8.10 -13.62
CA LEU A 258 16.26 -8.18 -13.02
C LEU A 258 16.31 -8.66 -11.56
N ILE A 259 17.14 -9.67 -11.28
CA ILE A 259 17.36 -10.19 -9.92
C ILE A 259 18.06 -9.15 -9.06
N GLU A 260 19.06 -8.45 -9.59
CA GLU A 260 19.80 -7.37 -8.91
C GLU A 260 18.87 -6.23 -8.50
N GLU A 261 18.09 -5.68 -9.44
CA GLU A 261 17.11 -4.62 -9.15
C GLU A 261 16.12 -5.06 -8.09
N THR A 262 15.58 -6.27 -8.20
CA THR A 262 14.66 -6.83 -7.20
C THR A 262 15.32 -6.96 -5.83
N ALA A 263 16.58 -7.42 -5.77
CA ALA A 263 17.32 -7.53 -4.52
C ALA A 263 17.59 -6.17 -3.87
N LEU A 264 17.89 -5.14 -4.67
CA LEU A 264 18.08 -3.76 -4.19
C LEU A 264 16.80 -3.22 -3.55
N VAL A 265 15.65 -3.38 -4.21
CA VAL A 265 14.35 -2.94 -3.67
C VAL A 265 14.04 -3.64 -2.35
N ARG A 266 14.20 -4.97 -2.29
CA ARG A 266 13.95 -5.75 -1.07
C ARG A 266 14.85 -5.33 0.08
N ALA A 267 16.15 -5.15 -0.19
CA ALA A 267 17.12 -4.74 0.81
C ALA A 267 16.77 -3.35 1.37
N ALA A 268 16.40 -2.40 0.51
CA ALA A 268 16.02 -1.07 0.94
C ALA A 268 14.75 -1.06 1.81
N VAL A 269 13.72 -1.85 1.44
CA VAL A 269 12.51 -2.03 2.26
C VAL A 269 12.85 -2.63 3.62
N GLN A 270 13.68 -3.68 3.65
CA GLN A 270 14.06 -4.34 4.89
C GLN A 270 14.84 -3.39 5.83
N ALA A 271 15.76 -2.60 5.27
CA ALA A 271 16.55 -1.62 6.02
C ALA A 271 15.69 -0.51 6.65
N ALA A 272 14.50 -0.23 6.11
CA ALA A 272 13.60 0.79 6.61
C ALA A 272 12.66 0.32 7.74
N ALA A 273 12.59 -0.98 8.03
CA ALA A 273 11.68 -1.53 9.04
C ALA A 273 11.95 -0.99 10.45
N THR A 274 13.16 -1.20 10.97
CA THR A 274 13.56 -0.74 12.31
C THR A 274 13.60 0.79 12.43
N PRO A 275 14.13 1.54 11.44
CA PRO A 275 14.04 2.99 11.46
C PRO A 275 12.61 3.51 11.56
N LEU A 276 11.64 2.91 10.85
CA LEU A 276 10.24 3.33 10.93
C LEU A 276 9.64 3.17 12.33
N ASP A 277 9.97 2.09 13.05
CA ASP A 277 9.51 1.87 14.43
C ASP A 277 10.09 2.89 15.43
N THR A 278 11.34 3.29 15.22
CA THR A 278 12.02 4.28 16.09
C THR A 278 11.68 5.73 15.75
N GLY A 279 11.28 6.00 14.51
CA GLY A 279 10.87 7.33 14.06
C GLY A 279 12.03 8.31 13.83
N GLY A 280 11.67 9.60 13.71
CA GLY A 280 12.64 10.69 13.58
C GLY A 280 13.46 10.66 12.29
N ARG A 281 14.69 11.19 12.36
CA ARG A 281 15.58 11.31 11.18
C ARG A 281 15.95 9.96 10.53
N PRO A 282 16.25 8.89 11.28
CA PRO A 282 16.51 7.57 10.67
C PRO A 282 15.34 7.06 9.84
N ALA A 283 14.10 7.18 10.36
CA ALA A 283 12.89 6.79 9.62
C ALA A 283 12.75 7.55 8.30
N ARG A 284 12.89 8.89 8.35
CA ARG A 284 12.81 9.75 7.17
C ARG A 284 13.80 9.33 6.09
N PHE A 285 15.06 9.11 6.47
CA PHE A 285 16.12 8.73 5.54
C PHE A 285 15.85 7.35 4.93
N ALA A 286 15.64 6.33 5.77
CA ALA A 286 15.53 4.95 5.31
C ALA A 286 14.27 4.73 4.46
N VAL A 287 13.12 5.29 4.85
CA VAL A 287 11.88 5.19 4.07
C VAL A 287 11.97 5.95 2.76
N ALA A 288 12.54 7.17 2.76
CA ALA A 288 12.72 7.92 1.53
C ALA A 288 13.67 7.20 0.57
N ALA A 289 14.76 6.61 1.07
CA ALA A 289 15.64 5.77 0.26
C ALA A 289 14.92 4.53 -0.30
N ALA A 290 14.16 3.82 0.54
CA ALA A 290 13.39 2.65 0.13
C ALA A 290 12.36 2.96 -0.95
N LYS A 291 11.53 3.99 -0.76
CA LYS A 291 10.52 4.38 -1.75
C LYS A 291 11.13 4.95 -3.02
N THR A 292 12.24 5.70 -2.93
CA THR A 292 12.98 6.19 -4.11
C THR A 292 13.53 5.01 -4.92
N GLN A 293 14.25 4.08 -4.27
CA GLN A 293 14.81 2.89 -4.94
C GLN A 293 13.71 2.01 -5.54
N ALA A 294 12.67 1.70 -4.75
CA ALA A 294 11.53 0.91 -5.22
C ALA A 294 10.90 1.52 -6.46
N SER A 295 10.63 2.82 -6.43
CA SER A 295 10.04 3.53 -7.56
C SER A 295 10.99 3.56 -8.76
N ALA A 296 12.27 3.88 -8.58
CA ALA A 296 13.26 3.92 -9.66
C ALA A 296 13.39 2.58 -10.40
N SER A 297 13.47 1.46 -9.66
CA SER A 297 13.65 0.11 -10.22
C SER A 297 12.46 -0.39 -11.05
N VAL A 298 11.23 0.12 -10.84
CA VAL A 298 10.02 -0.38 -11.52
C VAL A 298 10.17 -0.40 -13.05
N ALA A 299 10.72 0.66 -13.64
CA ALA A 299 10.83 0.76 -15.09
C ALA A 299 11.75 -0.31 -15.67
N GLU A 300 12.91 -0.55 -15.04
CA GLU A 300 13.89 -1.52 -15.50
C GLU A 300 13.41 -2.96 -15.27
N ILE A 301 12.80 -3.24 -14.11
CA ILE A 301 12.17 -4.53 -13.80
C ILE A 301 11.11 -4.87 -14.85
N ALA A 302 10.18 -3.95 -15.12
CA ALA A 302 9.13 -4.15 -16.09
C ALA A 302 9.68 -4.31 -17.52
N ARG A 303 10.66 -3.47 -17.91
CA ARG A 303 11.31 -3.54 -19.22
C ARG A 303 11.93 -4.92 -19.46
N ILE A 304 12.74 -5.40 -18.52
CA ILE A 304 13.43 -6.68 -18.64
C ILE A 304 12.41 -7.83 -18.68
N ALA A 305 11.47 -7.86 -17.74
CA ALA A 305 10.51 -8.95 -17.63
C ALA A 305 9.66 -9.07 -18.91
N HIS A 306 9.14 -7.95 -19.44
CA HIS A 306 8.39 -7.95 -20.69
C HIS A 306 9.26 -8.33 -21.88
N GLN A 307 10.49 -7.82 -21.97
CA GLN A 307 11.42 -8.15 -23.06
C GLN A 307 11.71 -9.65 -23.13
N LEU A 308 11.90 -10.30 -21.99
CA LEU A 308 12.22 -11.73 -21.92
C LEU A 308 11.01 -12.65 -22.15
N HIS A 309 9.79 -12.15 -21.94
CA HIS A 309 8.56 -12.85 -22.33
C HIS A 309 8.16 -12.61 -23.79
N GLY A 310 8.52 -11.45 -24.36
CA GLY A 310 8.05 -11.02 -25.67
C GLY A 310 6.54 -10.74 -25.68
N ALA A 311 5.87 -10.97 -26.82
CA ALA A 311 4.47 -10.58 -27.01
C ALA A 311 3.50 -11.16 -25.96
N ILE A 312 3.73 -12.38 -25.45
CA ILE A 312 2.87 -12.99 -24.44
C ILE A 312 2.89 -12.23 -23.12
N GLY A 313 4.01 -11.56 -22.78
CA GLY A 313 4.15 -10.78 -21.55
C GLY A 313 3.18 -9.60 -21.45
N ILE A 314 2.75 -9.06 -22.59
CA ILE A 314 1.87 -7.88 -22.66
C ILE A 314 0.39 -8.26 -22.54
N THR A 315 0.05 -9.53 -22.81
CA THR A 315 -1.34 -10.00 -22.79
C THR A 315 -1.90 -10.07 -21.37
N GLN A 316 -3.20 -9.79 -21.21
CA GLN A 316 -3.91 -9.94 -19.93
C GLN A 316 -3.98 -11.40 -19.44
N LEU A 317 -3.75 -12.38 -20.35
CA LEU A 317 -3.72 -13.81 -20.03
C LEU A 317 -2.45 -14.21 -19.27
N ASN A 318 -1.41 -13.38 -19.29
CA ASN A 318 -0.15 -13.67 -18.62
C ASN A 318 -0.14 -13.04 -17.21
N PRO A 319 0.13 -13.81 -16.15
CA PRO A 319 0.28 -13.28 -14.79
C PRO A 319 1.31 -12.14 -14.65
N LEU A 320 2.25 -12.01 -15.59
CA LEU A 320 3.20 -10.89 -15.64
C LEU A 320 2.48 -9.54 -15.79
N HIS A 321 1.36 -9.51 -16.51
CA HIS A 321 0.56 -8.30 -16.67
C HIS A 321 0.11 -7.77 -15.31
N HIS A 322 -0.45 -8.63 -14.45
CA HIS A 322 -0.92 -8.26 -13.11
C HIS A 322 0.19 -7.79 -12.17
N ALA A 323 1.38 -8.38 -12.27
CA ALA A 323 2.53 -7.95 -11.47
C ALA A 323 3.04 -6.58 -11.94
N THR A 324 3.20 -6.40 -13.25
CA THR A 324 3.79 -5.17 -13.81
C THR A 324 2.85 -3.97 -13.76
N THR A 325 1.54 -4.12 -13.95
CA THR A 325 0.58 -3.01 -13.77
C THR A 325 0.56 -2.51 -12.32
N ARG A 326 0.73 -3.40 -11.34
CA ARG A 326 0.88 -3.06 -9.93
C ARG A 326 2.18 -2.34 -9.63
N LEU A 327 3.30 -2.80 -10.19
CA LEU A 327 4.58 -2.09 -10.09
C LEU A 327 4.43 -0.64 -10.58
N TRP A 328 3.87 -0.46 -11.78
CA TRP A 328 3.63 0.87 -12.35
C TRP A 328 2.66 1.71 -11.54
N SER A 329 1.61 1.10 -11.00
CA SER A 329 0.64 1.84 -10.19
C SER A 329 1.22 2.31 -8.87
N TRP A 330 1.85 1.41 -8.11
CA TRP A 330 2.34 1.71 -6.77
C TRP A 330 3.60 2.59 -6.79
N ARG A 331 4.29 2.66 -7.92
CA ARG A 331 5.40 3.61 -8.16
C ARG A 331 4.97 5.06 -7.89
N ASP A 332 3.79 5.43 -8.38
CA ASP A 332 3.32 6.83 -8.36
C ASP A 332 2.38 7.13 -7.17
N GLU A 333 1.97 6.10 -6.43
CA GLU A 333 1.17 6.24 -5.22
C GLU A 333 2.01 6.59 -4.00
N ASP A 334 1.42 7.39 -3.10
CA ASP A 334 2.02 7.85 -1.85
C ASP A 334 3.35 8.60 -2.05
N GLY A 335 3.43 9.34 -3.16
CA GLY A 335 4.59 10.11 -3.61
C GLY A 335 5.46 9.30 -4.59
N ASP A 336 5.79 9.92 -5.72
CA ASP A 336 6.64 9.33 -6.76
C ASP A 336 8.13 9.38 -6.41
N GLU A 337 8.96 8.82 -7.29
CA GLU A 337 10.43 8.81 -7.16
C GLU A 337 11.00 10.21 -6.91
N ALA A 338 10.57 11.21 -7.69
CA ALA A 338 11.10 12.57 -7.59
C ALA A 338 10.76 13.22 -6.24
N THR A 339 9.52 13.02 -5.77
CA THR A 339 9.07 13.52 -4.46
C THR A 339 9.93 12.96 -3.33
N TRP A 340 10.15 11.65 -3.33
CA TRP A 340 10.94 10.99 -2.28
C TRP A 340 12.43 11.25 -2.42
N ALA A 341 12.97 11.37 -3.62
CA ALA A 341 14.36 11.76 -3.86
C ALA A 341 14.66 13.17 -3.32
N VAL A 342 13.75 14.13 -3.54
CA VAL A 342 13.88 15.49 -2.97
C VAL A 342 13.80 15.46 -1.45
N ARG A 343 12.88 14.68 -0.86
CA ARG A 343 12.78 14.50 0.60
C ARG A 343 14.06 13.89 1.18
N LEU A 344 14.60 12.86 0.52
CA LEU A 344 15.86 12.21 0.89
C LEU A 344 17.01 13.22 0.84
N ALA A 345 17.17 13.92 -0.28
CA ALA A 345 18.23 14.91 -0.48
C ALA A 345 18.18 16.04 0.56
N ARG A 346 16.98 16.51 0.93
CA ARG A 346 16.80 17.54 1.97
C ARG A 346 17.14 17.04 3.37
N SER A 347 17.09 15.73 3.61
CA SER A 347 17.38 15.13 4.91
C SER A 347 18.88 14.98 5.20
N VAL A 348 19.73 15.16 4.18
CA VAL A 348 21.18 15.00 4.27
C VAL A 348 21.93 16.23 3.75
N THR A 349 23.04 16.56 4.40
CA THR A 349 24.05 17.50 3.91
C THR A 349 25.33 16.74 3.57
N ALA A 350 26.31 17.42 2.98
CA ALA A 350 27.63 16.83 2.72
C ALA A 350 28.24 16.20 3.99
N ASP A 351 28.07 16.86 5.14
CA ASP A 351 28.63 16.42 6.42
C ASP A 351 27.82 15.31 7.10
N THR A 352 26.50 15.22 6.82
CA THR A 352 25.65 14.20 7.45
C THR A 352 25.44 12.96 6.59
N LEU A 353 25.79 12.99 5.31
CA LEU A 353 25.59 11.88 4.38
C LEU A 353 26.39 10.64 4.80
N TRP A 354 27.71 10.79 4.98
CA TRP A 354 28.57 9.65 5.31
C TRP A 354 28.22 9.00 6.67
N PRO A 355 27.96 9.77 7.75
CA PRO A 355 27.43 9.20 8.98
C PRO A 355 26.08 8.50 8.77
N ALA A 356 25.14 9.09 8.01
CA ALA A 356 23.83 8.45 7.77
C ALA A 356 23.96 7.09 7.06
N LEU A 357 24.89 6.96 6.11
CA LEU A 357 25.15 5.71 5.40
C LEU A 357 25.84 4.63 6.26
N THR A 358 26.73 5.04 7.16
CA THR A 358 27.56 4.12 7.95
C THR A 358 27.00 3.81 9.34
N THR A 359 26.01 4.59 9.81
CA THR A 359 25.35 4.41 11.12
C THR A 359 23.91 3.93 11.01
N ALA A 360 23.34 3.89 9.79
CA ALA A 360 22.09 3.18 9.55
C ALA A 360 22.33 1.67 9.79
N PRO A 361 21.56 1.03 10.70
CA PRO A 361 21.78 -0.35 11.11
C PRO A 361 21.48 -1.39 10.03
#